data_AF-A0A1L9BNI6-F1
#
_entry.id   AF-A0A1L9BNI6-F1
#
_cell.length_a   1.000
_cell.length_b   1.000
_cell.length_c   1.000
_cell.angle_alpha   90.00
_cell.angle_beta   90.00
_cell.angle_gamma   90.00
#
_symmetry.space_group_name_H-M   'P 1'
#
loop_
_entity.id
_entity.type
_entity.pdbx_description
1 polymer ?
#
loop_
_entity_poly.entity_id
_entity_poly.type
_entity_poly.pdbx_seq_one_letter_code
_entity_poly.pdbx_strand_id
1 'polypeptide(L)'
;MEWRGGTTSEGPFVAGSVPEKAELRFPEIAPDEDEITVLRWLFWDYVKDLRGHQAELVSAKAGDLDPARLKKAMDTAKTAREAVQLLMAERNKVDKLRREIAGGVAEGCLDLDAARDEIGRRLACLRRAGGG
;
A
#
# COMPACT_ATOMS: atom_id res chain seq x y z
N MET A 1 -15.01 -26.47 20.23
CA MET A 1 -14.10 -26.27 19.08
C MET A 1 -13.21 -25.10 19.45
N GLU A 2 -12.05 -25.38 20.03
CA GLU A 2 -11.14 -24.36 20.54
C GLU A 2 -10.26 -23.84 19.39
N TRP A 3 -10.37 -22.55 19.10
CA TRP A 3 -9.49 -21.86 18.16
C TRP A 3 -8.12 -21.68 18.80
N ARG A 4 -7.13 -22.47 18.34
CA ARG A 4 -5.74 -22.33 18.73
C ARG A 4 -5.10 -21.29 17.80
N GLY A 5 -4.97 -20.05 18.27
CA GLY A 5 -4.33 -18.96 17.52
C GLY A 5 -2.85 -19.25 17.30
N GLY A 6 -2.47 -19.52 16.04
CA GLY A 6 -1.07 -19.61 15.63
C GLY A 6 -0.47 -18.22 15.54
N THR A 7 0.59 -17.96 16.31
CA THR A 7 1.36 -16.70 16.33
C THR A 7 2.34 -16.57 15.16
N THR A 8 2.26 -17.44 14.16
CA THR A 8 3.08 -17.39 12.95
C THR A 8 2.23 -16.83 11.82
N SER A 9 2.41 -15.56 11.52
CA SER A 9 1.84 -14.92 10.33
C SER A 9 2.52 -15.50 9.07
N GLU A 10 2.11 -16.69 8.64
CA GLU A 10 2.45 -17.26 7.33
C GLU A 10 1.62 -16.59 6.21
N GLY A 11 1.52 -15.26 6.26
CA GLY A 11 1.03 -14.45 5.15
C GLY A 11 2.22 -13.95 4.32
N PRO A 12 2.00 -13.50 3.07
CA PRO A 12 3.06 -12.89 2.25
C PRO A 12 3.60 -11.56 2.82
N PHE A 13 3.15 -11.16 4.01
CA PHE A 13 3.57 -9.96 4.73
C PHE A 13 4.33 -10.40 5.99
N VAL A 14 5.60 -10.72 5.83
CA VAL A 14 6.54 -10.72 6.96
C VAL A 14 6.90 -9.26 7.22
N ALA A 15 6.57 -8.76 8.41
CA ALA A 15 7.04 -7.44 8.84
C ALA A 15 8.59 -7.40 8.73
N GLY A 16 9.11 -6.52 7.86
CA GLY A 16 10.56 -6.35 7.66
C GLY A 16 11.12 -6.67 6.27
N SER A 17 10.34 -7.19 5.31
CA SER A 17 10.86 -7.39 3.94
C SER A 17 10.78 -6.09 3.12
N VAL A 18 11.83 -5.28 3.20
CA VAL A 18 12.03 -4.10 2.35
C VAL A 18 12.44 -4.55 0.94
N PRO A 19 11.92 -3.95 -0.15
CA PRO A 19 12.39 -4.27 -1.50
C PRO A 19 13.89 -3.99 -1.65
N GLU A 20 14.61 -4.93 -2.25
CA GLU A 20 16.09 -4.99 -2.42
C GLU A 20 16.73 -3.71 -2.99
N LYS A 21 15.95 -2.83 -3.63
CA LYS A 21 16.41 -1.60 -4.29
C LYS A 21 16.09 -0.30 -3.56
N ALA A 22 15.38 -0.34 -2.45
CA ALA A 22 15.13 0.86 -1.66
C ALA A 22 16.22 0.99 -0.60
N GLU A 23 17.27 1.75 -0.90
CA GLU A 23 18.25 2.22 0.11
C GLU A 23 17.62 3.26 1.07
N LEU A 24 16.32 3.15 1.34
CA LEU A 24 15.62 3.92 2.35
C LEU A 24 15.99 3.32 3.71
N ARG A 25 16.98 3.93 4.35
CA ARG A 25 17.31 3.64 5.73
C ARG A 25 16.17 4.12 6.63
N PHE A 26 15.33 3.20 7.04
CA PHE A 26 14.34 3.47 8.08
C PHE A 26 15.06 3.73 9.41
N PRO A 27 14.64 4.72 10.21
CA PRO A 27 15.14 4.88 11.57
C PRO A 27 14.74 3.65 12.40
N GLU A 28 15.54 3.33 13.42
CA GLU A 28 15.06 2.41 14.46
C GLU A 28 13.90 3.08 15.18
N ILE A 29 12.72 2.45 15.11
CA ILE A 29 11.49 2.93 15.74
C ILE A 29 11.40 2.23 17.10
N ALA A 30 11.28 3.01 18.16
CA ALA A 30 11.16 2.46 19.51
C ALA A 30 9.85 1.67 19.63
N PRO A 31 9.81 0.58 20.44
CA PRO A 31 8.64 -0.29 20.52
C PRO A 31 7.38 0.38 21.07
N ASP A 32 7.50 1.54 21.73
CA ASP A 32 6.40 2.37 22.24
C ASP A 32 5.96 3.49 21.28
N GLU A 33 6.67 3.68 20.16
CA GLU A 33 6.33 4.68 19.16
C GLU A 33 5.41 4.12 18.06
N ASP A 34 4.41 4.92 17.66
CA ASP A 34 3.58 4.59 16.50
C ASP A 34 4.40 4.77 15.21
N GLU A 35 4.77 3.65 14.59
CA GLU A 35 5.54 3.60 13.34
C GLU A 35 4.96 4.51 12.24
N ILE A 36 3.63 4.53 12.08
CA ILE A 36 2.99 5.38 11.07
C ILE A 36 3.22 6.86 11.37
N THR A 37 3.17 7.25 12.63
CA THR A 37 3.42 8.63 13.05
C THR A 37 4.87 9.03 12.83
N VAL A 38 5.83 8.16 13.17
CA VAL A 38 7.26 8.40 12.93
C VAL A 38 7.55 8.56 11.44
N LEU A 39 7.07 7.64 10.62
CA LEU A 39 7.25 7.69 9.16
C LEU A 39 6.59 8.93 8.53
N ARG A 40 5.41 9.32 9.02
CA ARG A 40 4.72 10.53 8.57
C ARG A 40 5.53 11.79 8.85
N TRP A 41 6.07 11.91 10.06
CA TRP A 41 6.92 13.04 10.43
C TRP A 41 8.19 13.07 9.57
N LEU A 42 8.89 11.93 9.45
CA LEU A 42 10.11 11.82 8.66
C LEU A 42 9.87 12.22 7.18
N PHE A 43 8.78 11.77 6.59
CA PHE A 43 8.40 12.15 5.23
C PHE A 43 8.26 13.68 5.07
N TRP A 44 7.56 14.33 6.01
CA TRP A 44 7.38 15.78 5.95
C TRP A 44 8.68 16.55 6.18
N ASP A 45 9.59 16.00 6.98
CA ASP A 45 10.92 16.58 7.18
C ASP A 45 11.73 16.53 5.87
N TYR A 46 11.73 15.40 5.15
CA TYR A 46 12.33 15.31 3.81
C TYR A 46 11.70 16.28 2.80
N VAL A 47 10.37 16.44 2.83
CA VAL A 47 9.67 17.41 1.96
C VAL A 47 10.08 18.85 2.29
N LYS A 48 10.27 19.16 3.57
CA LYS A 48 10.76 20.47 4.02
C LYS A 48 12.18 20.72 3.53
N ASP A 49 13.07 19.76 3.69
CA ASP A 49 14.46 19.85 3.20
C ASP A 49 14.51 20.04 1.68
N LEU A 50 13.70 19.30 0.94
CA LEU A 50 13.59 19.44 -0.52
C LEU A 50 13.17 20.86 -0.92
N ARG A 51 12.17 21.44 -0.23
CA ARG A 51 11.74 22.82 -0.47
C ARG A 51 12.82 23.83 -0.14
N GLY A 52 13.57 23.59 0.94
CA GLY A 52 14.73 24.40 1.30
C GLY A 52 15.78 24.41 0.19
N HIS A 53 16.18 23.23 -0.28
CA HIS A 53 17.10 23.07 -1.40
C HIS A 53 16.60 23.74 -2.68
N GLN A 54 15.30 23.62 -3.00
CA GLN A 54 14.72 24.28 -4.16
C GLN A 54 14.77 25.81 -4.05
N ALA A 55 14.43 26.36 -2.89
CA ALA A 55 14.47 27.80 -2.65
C ALA A 55 15.90 28.35 -2.78
N GLU A 56 16.90 27.64 -2.24
CA GLU A 56 18.31 27.98 -2.38
C GLU A 56 18.74 28.00 -3.84
N LEU A 57 18.43 26.95 -4.61
CA LEU A 57 18.76 26.86 -6.04
C LEU A 57 18.13 28.00 -6.86
N VAL A 58 16.89 28.38 -6.55
CA VAL A 58 16.20 29.49 -7.23
C VAL A 58 16.84 30.84 -6.88
N SER A 59 17.34 31.00 -5.66
CA SER A 59 17.97 32.24 -5.20
C SER A 59 19.46 32.37 -5.60
N ALA A 60 20.10 31.27 -5.98
CA ALA A 60 21.52 31.24 -6.29
C ALA A 60 21.83 31.93 -7.63
N LYS A 61 22.92 32.69 -7.67
CA LYS A 61 23.46 33.26 -8.93
C LYS A 61 24.32 32.22 -9.64
N ALA A 62 24.39 32.30 -10.96
CA ALA A 62 25.27 31.44 -11.76
C ALA A 62 26.72 31.65 -11.32
N GLY A 63 27.32 30.63 -10.68
CA GLY A 63 28.68 30.65 -10.14
C GLY A 63 28.79 30.41 -8.63
N ASP A 64 27.70 30.58 -7.87
CA ASP A 64 27.66 30.42 -6.40
C ASP A 64 27.19 29.03 -5.93
N LEU A 65 26.97 28.11 -6.87
CA LEU A 65 26.46 26.78 -6.58
C LEU A 65 27.60 25.83 -6.20
N ASP A 66 27.71 25.58 -4.89
CA ASP A 66 28.58 24.54 -4.36
C ASP A 66 28.14 23.15 -4.88
N PRO A 67 29.02 22.40 -5.58
CA PRO A 67 28.69 21.07 -6.10
C PRO A 67 28.28 20.08 -5.00
N ALA A 68 28.78 20.22 -3.77
CA ALA A 68 28.39 19.36 -2.67
C ALA A 68 26.92 19.59 -2.25
N ARG A 69 26.48 20.84 -2.27
CA ARG A 69 25.09 21.21 -1.98
C ARG A 69 24.14 20.73 -3.07
N LEU A 70 24.53 20.88 -4.33
CA LEU A 70 23.74 20.37 -5.46
C LEU A 70 23.56 18.86 -5.35
N LYS A 71 24.62 18.12 -5.02
CA LYS A 71 24.55 16.68 -4.80
C LYS A 71 23.57 16.32 -3.68
N LYS A 72 23.65 17.01 -2.53
CA LYS A 72 22.73 16.80 -1.41
C LYS A 72 21.27 17.04 -1.82
N ALA A 73 21.00 18.12 -2.56
CA ALA A 73 19.68 18.42 -3.07
C ALA A 73 19.14 17.32 -4.01
N MET A 74 20.00 16.79 -4.89
CA MET A 74 19.65 15.67 -5.79
C MET A 74 19.37 14.37 -5.02
N ASP A 75 20.19 14.06 -4.01
CA ASP A 75 20.00 12.87 -3.19
C ASP A 75 18.69 12.96 -2.39
N THR A 76 18.41 14.10 -1.75
CA THR A 76 17.13 14.36 -1.07
C THR A 76 15.94 14.23 -2.02
N ALA A 77 16.04 14.76 -3.25
CA ALA A 77 15.01 14.65 -4.27
C ALA A 77 14.75 13.20 -4.70
N LYS A 78 15.83 12.42 -4.86
CA LYS A 78 15.75 11.00 -5.21
C LYS A 78 15.07 10.21 -4.09
N THR A 79 15.51 10.37 -2.84
CA THR A 79 14.92 9.69 -1.69
C THR A 79 13.44 10.02 -1.52
N ALA A 80 13.07 11.32 -1.62
CA ALA A 80 11.66 11.72 -1.52
C ALA A 80 10.80 11.11 -2.65
N ARG A 81 11.33 11.05 -3.88
CA ARG A 81 10.64 10.42 -5.01
C ARG A 81 10.42 8.92 -4.79
N GLU A 82 11.44 8.21 -4.32
CA GLU A 82 11.36 6.77 -4.04
C GLU A 82 10.36 6.48 -2.92
N ALA A 83 10.36 7.28 -1.85
CA ALA A 83 9.39 7.18 -0.76
C ALA A 83 7.93 7.36 -1.26
N VAL A 84 7.68 8.35 -2.12
CA VAL A 84 6.36 8.57 -2.73
C VAL A 84 5.93 7.39 -3.61
N GLN A 85 6.85 6.83 -4.39
CA GLN A 85 6.56 5.67 -5.23
C GLN A 85 6.16 4.44 -4.40
N LEU A 86 6.87 4.18 -3.30
CA LEU A 86 6.53 3.10 -2.37
C LEU A 86 5.16 3.31 -1.72
N LEU A 87 4.88 4.54 -1.26
CA LEU A 87 3.57 4.89 -0.69
C LEU A 87 2.43 4.66 -1.70
N MET A 88 2.66 4.99 -2.98
CA MET A 88 1.66 4.77 -4.02
C MET A 88 1.45 3.29 -4.33
N ALA A 89 2.52 2.49 -4.33
CA ALA A 89 2.42 1.05 -4.46
C ALA A 89 1.61 0.45 -3.31
N GLU A 90 1.87 0.89 -2.07
CA GLU A 90 1.16 0.38 -0.90
C GLU A 90 -0.30 0.81 -0.86
N ARG A 91 -0.60 2.06 -1.24
CA ARG A 91 -1.99 2.53 -1.41
C ARG A 91 -2.75 1.64 -2.39
N ASN A 92 -2.17 1.34 -3.54
CA ASN A 92 -2.82 0.50 -4.55
C ASN A 92 -3.09 -0.92 -4.02
N LYS A 93 -2.18 -1.49 -3.22
CA LYS A 93 -2.39 -2.79 -2.56
C LYS A 93 -3.51 -2.71 -1.54
N VAL A 94 -3.52 -1.70 -0.67
CA VAL A 94 -4.59 -1.49 0.32
C VAL A 94 -5.93 -1.33 -0.36
N ASP A 95 -6.02 -0.54 -1.43
CA ASP A 95 -7.25 -0.35 -2.18
C ASP A 95 -7.70 -1.64 -2.87
N LYS A 96 -6.78 -2.45 -3.38
CA LYS A 96 -7.08 -3.80 -3.89
C LYS A 96 -7.63 -4.72 -2.80
N LEU A 97 -6.96 -4.78 -1.64
CA LEU A 97 -7.40 -5.60 -0.51
C LEU A 97 -8.76 -5.15 0.01
N ARG A 98 -9.02 -3.84 0.09
CA ARG A 98 -10.34 -3.31 0.46
C ARG A 98 -11.43 -3.79 -0.49
N ARG A 99 -11.16 -3.83 -1.80
CA ARG A 99 -12.10 -4.35 -2.81
C ARG A 99 -12.31 -5.86 -2.68
N GLU A 100 -11.25 -6.61 -2.39
CA GLU A 100 -11.32 -8.06 -2.18
C GLU A 100 -12.10 -8.41 -0.90
N ILE A 101 -11.86 -7.70 0.21
CA ILE A 101 -12.57 -7.86 1.49
C ILE A 101 -14.04 -7.50 1.37
N ALA A 102 -14.35 -6.40 0.66
CA ALA A 102 -15.74 -6.04 0.36
C ALA A 102 -16.46 -7.11 -0.48
N GLY A 103 -15.69 -8.05 -1.06
CA GLY A 103 -16.15 -9.00 -2.05
C GLY A 103 -16.45 -8.28 -3.36
N GLY A 104 -16.18 -8.91 -4.49
CA GLY A 104 -16.73 -8.47 -5.79
C GLY A 104 -18.24 -8.62 -5.88
N VAL A 105 -18.97 -8.45 -4.77
CA VAL A 105 -20.41 -8.52 -4.68
C VAL A 105 -20.88 -7.10 -5.01
N ALA A 106 -21.39 -6.94 -6.22
CA ALA A 106 -22.24 -5.79 -6.52
C ALA A 106 -23.21 -5.60 -5.35
N GLU A 107 -23.53 -4.36 -5.00
CA GLU A 107 -24.27 -3.90 -3.80
C GLU A 107 -25.59 -4.65 -3.44
N GLY A 108 -26.01 -5.64 -4.21
CA GLY A 108 -27.06 -6.59 -3.87
C GLY A 108 -26.57 -7.70 -2.93
N CYS A 109 -27.32 -7.90 -1.85
CA CYS A 109 -27.23 -9.10 -1.00
C CYS A 109 -27.38 -10.37 -1.86
N LEU A 110 -26.51 -11.37 -1.64
CA LEU A 110 -26.66 -12.69 -2.24
C LEU A 110 -27.87 -13.40 -1.61
N ASP A 111 -29.01 -13.35 -2.29
CA ASP A 111 -30.21 -14.11 -1.90
C ASP A 111 -30.04 -15.59 -2.28
N LEU A 112 -29.65 -16.39 -1.28
CA LEU A 112 -29.44 -17.83 -1.44
C LEU A 112 -30.74 -18.59 -1.68
N ASP A 113 -31.89 -18.07 -1.24
CA ASP A 113 -33.18 -18.72 -1.43
C ASP A 113 -33.67 -18.52 -2.86
N ALA A 114 -33.61 -17.30 -3.39
CA ALA A 114 -33.90 -17.03 -4.81
C ALA A 114 -32.94 -17.79 -5.74
N ALA A 115 -31.67 -17.90 -5.37
CA ALA A 115 -30.69 -18.70 -6.12
C ALA A 115 -31.03 -20.21 -6.10
N ARG A 116 -31.47 -20.75 -4.95
CA ARG A 116 -31.90 -22.15 -4.82
C ARG A 116 -33.11 -22.43 -5.69
N ASP A 117 -34.09 -21.53 -5.71
CA ASP A 117 -35.29 -21.65 -6.54
C ASP A 117 -34.93 -21.65 -8.03
N GLU A 118 -34.02 -20.78 -8.45
CA GLU A 118 -33.54 -20.73 -9.83
C GLU A 118 -32.82 -22.02 -10.26
N ILE A 119 -31.94 -22.56 -9.40
CA ILE A 119 -31.29 -23.85 -9.65
C ILE A 119 -32.33 -24.98 -9.74
N GLY A 120 -33.30 -25.01 -8.82
CA GLY A 120 -34.40 -25.99 -8.83
C GLY A 120 -35.20 -25.96 -10.13
N ARG A 121 -35.55 -24.76 -10.62
CA ARG A 121 -36.22 -24.56 -11.93
C ARG A 121 -35.38 -25.13 -13.07
N ARG A 122 -34.09 -24.80 -13.13
CA ARG A 122 -33.17 -25.29 -14.18
C ARG A 122 -33.06 -26.80 -14.16
N LEU A 123 -32.90 -27.40 -12.98
CA LEU A 123 -32.84 -28.86 -12.83
C LEU A 123 -34.15 -29.54 -13.25
N ALA A 124 -35.31 -28.96 -12.91
CA ALA A 124 -36.60 -29.48 -13.34
C ALA A 124 -36.76 -29.43 -14.87
N CYS A 125 -36.31 -28.35 -15.52
CA CYS A 125 -36.26 -28.28 -16.98
C CYS A 125 -35.39 -29.38 -17.58
N LEU A 126 -34.20 -29.63 -17.02
CA LEU A 126 -33.32 -30.69 -17.48
C LEU A 126 -33.93 -32.09 -17.30
N ARG A 127 -34.56 -32.39 -16.15
CA ARG A 127 -35.24 -33.68 -15.94
C ARG A 127 -36.38 -33.90 -16.94
N ARG A 128 -37.19 -32.86 -17.17
CA ARG A 128 -38.26 -32.93 -18.18
C ARG A 128 -37.73 -33.17 -19.59
N ALA A 129 -36.61 -32.56 -19.95
CA ALA A 129 -35.96 -32.80 -21.24
C ALA A 129 -35.37 -34.21 -21.36
N GLY A 130 -35.00 -34.84 -20.24
CA GLY A 130 -34.44 -36.20 -20.20
C GLY A 130 -35.45 -37.36 -20.16
N GLY A 131 -36.76 -37.08 -20.09
CA GLY A 131 -37.81 -38.11 -20.11
C GLY A 131 -38.38 -38.54 -18.74
N GLY A 132 -38.07 -37.81 -17.66
CA GLY A 132 -38.58 -38.07 -16.30
C GLY A 132 -37.50 -38.52 -15.34
#